data_AF-N6ZB09-F1
#
_entry.id   AF-N6ZB09-F1
#
_cell.length_a   1.000
_cell.length_b   1.000
_cell.length_c   1.000
_cell.angle_alpha   90.00
_cell.angle_beta   90.00
_cell.angle_gamma   90.00
#
_symmetry.space_group_name_H-M   'P 1'
#
loop_
_entity.id
_entity.type
_entity.pdbx_description
1 polymer ?
#
loop_
_entity_poly.entity_id
_entity_poly.type
_entity_poly.pdbx_seq_one_letter_code
_entity_poly.pdbx_strand_id
1 'polypeptide(L)'
;QGEADAVGPAGELPPAAAETAAAAPASERTLTGFILMLDNITRNFETESRRDQMLHNLTEGSRASLANVRAAADMLEFEDLPDEMRTRFRKVVRDEVQSMSQRLDQTANEFADSLKARWPLEEMLGADLIAAAQRRIEARIGLPTKLEEVDESLWVKVDSFSLIQAITYLASRLSDEFEVREVRFRLSAAGRLVHLDLIWSGQAMSTETVMSWELEPMKVEDESSPLTVRDVIDRHDGEMWLEREKVRHRAFFRILLPAATPQEQAEAETYLRGESRPEYYDFDLFAWSEKSHELDDRLLSELSYTVFDTETTGLNPSQGDEIIQIGATRILNGKLLRAESFEQLVDPERPLAAESAKIHGITSEMLRGQPTIDKVLPAFHAFSADTVLIAHNAAFDMRFLQLKEEQTGLRFDHPVIDTLLLSAVVHPNQESHRLEAIAERLGLTIVGRHTALGDAIVTAEVFLKLIPLLAEKGIRTLRDAREAAEKTYYARIKY
;
A
#
# COMPACT_ATOMS: atom_id res chain seq x y z
N GLN A 1 58.28 -51.61 -45.31
CA GLN A 1 56.85 -51.99 -45.38
C GLN A 1 56.66 -53.09 -44.34
N GLY A 2 55.83 -52.99 -43.33
CA GLY A 2 55.13 -51.90 -42.67
C GLY A 2 55.02 -52.36 -41.21
N GLU A 3 55.02 -51.43 -40.27
CA GLU A 3 54.91 -51.77 -38.85
C GLU A 3 53.84 -50.94 -38.17
N ALA A 4 53.35 -51.52 -37.09
CA ALA A 4 52.05 -51.37 -36.49
C ALA A 4 51.87 -50.12 -35.62
N ASP A 5 50.59 -49.88 -35.37
CA ASP A 5 49.99 -49.57 -34.07
C ASP A 5 50.05 -48.19 -33.42
N ALA A 6 48.93 -47.98 -32.71
CA ALA A 6 48.70 -47.21 -31.49
C ALA A 6 48.03 -45.82 -31.61
N VAL A 7 46.72 -45.88 -31.33
CA VAL A 7 45.85 -44.94 -30.59
C VAL A 7 46.60 -43.82 -29.84
N GLY A 8 46.24 -42.56 -30.12
CA GLY A 8 46.77 -41.38 -29.44
C GLY A 8 45.83 -40.76 -28.42
N PRO A 9 46.36 -39.93 -27.50
CA PRO A 9 45.57 -38.88 -26.86
C PRO A 9 46.18 -37.47 -26.98
N ALA A 10 45.26 -36.52 -27.00
CA ALA A 10 45.28 -35.14 -26.48
C ALA A 10 46.63 -34.42 -26.33
N GLY A 11 46.85 -33.40 -27.16
CA GLY A 11 47.95 -32.45 -27.04
C GLY A 11 47.67 -31.32 -26.05
N GLU A 12 48.60 -31.11 -25.13
CA GLU A 12 48.84 -29.85 -24.42
C GLU A 12 49.71 -28.92 -25.29
N LEU A 13 49.40 -27.62 -25.28
CA LEU A 13 50.27 -26.55 -25.78
C LEU A 13 50.52 -25.54 -24.64
N PRO A 14 51.78 -25.17 -24.34
CA PRO A 14 52.14 -24.08 -23.43
C PRO A 14 52.63 -22.84 -24.21
N PRO A 15 53.12 -21.77 -23.55
CA PRO A 15 52.37 -20.57 -23.19
C PRO A 15 52.71 -19.35 -24.07
N ALA A 16 51.79 -18.37 -24.12
CA ALA A 16 51.98 -17.09 -24.78
C ALA A 16 52.45 -16.01 -23.79
N ALA A 17 53.52 -15.29 -24.16
CA ALA A 17 53.90 -14.02 -23.54
C ALA A 17 53.82 -12.90 -24.60
N ALA A 18 52.85 -12.00 -24.33
CA ALA A 18 52.75 -10.58 -24.64
C ALA A 18 53.34 -10.04 -25.96
N GLU A 19 52.46 -9.57 -26.83
CA GLU A 19 52.64 -8.28 -27.50
C GLU A 19 51.29 -7.60 -27.75
N THR A 20 51.23 -6.33 -27.37
CA THR A 20 50.08 -5.43 -27.31
C THR A 20 49.57 -5.05 -28.69
N ALA A 21 48.27 -5.22 -28.95
CA ALA A 21 47.57 -4.63 -30.08
C ALA A 21 46.26 -3.96 -29.63
N ALA A 22 46.11 -2.69 -30.03
CA ALA A 22 45.07 -1.76 -29.66
C ALA A 22 43.66 -2.22 -30.05
N ALA A 23 42.69 -1.98 -29.15
CA ALA A 23 41.28 -2.25 -29.37
C ALA A 23 40.67 -1.25 -30.36
N ALA A 24 40.08 -1.78 -31.43
CA ALA A 24 39.16 -1.05 -32.31
C ALA A 24 37.81 -0.83 -31.60
N PRO A 25 37.12 0.30 -31.82
CA PRO A 25 35.84 0.58 -31.18
C PRO A 25 34.75 -0.36 -31.72
N ALA A 26 34.01 -0.97 -30.80
CA ALA A 26 32.88 -1.83 -31.10
C ALA A 26 31.78 -1.01 -31.78
N SER A 27 31.43 -1.40 -33.01
CA SER A 27 30.29 -0.86 -33.75
C SER A 27 29.00 -1.03 -32.93
N GLU A 28 28.29 0.07 -32.70
CA GLU A 28 26.94 0.09 -32.14
C GLU A 28 26.03 -0.86 -32.92
N ARG A 29 25.63 -1.95 -32.26
CA ARG A 29 24.49 -2.74 -32.71
C ARG A 29 23.24 -1.93 -32.40
N THR A 30 22.72 -1.22 -33.39
CA THR A 30 21.41 -0.59 -33.31
C THR A 30 20.34 -1.66 -33.07
N LEU A 31 19.89 -1.77 -31.81
CA LEU A 31 18.71 -2.55 -31.43
C LEU A 31 17.46 -1.83 -31.97
N THR A 32 17.09 -2.14 -33.21
CA THR A 32 15.75 -1.81 -33.73
C THR A 32 14.78 -2.88 -33.26
N GLY A 33 14.18 -2.66 -32.09
CA GLY A 33 13.12 -3.49 -31.55
C GLY A 33 12.02 -2.61 -30.98
N PHE A 34 10.76 -2.98 -31.22
CA PHE A 34 9.62 -2.38 -30.53
C PHE A 34 9.42 -3.13 -29.21
N ILE A 35 9.28 -2.40 -28.11
CA ILE A 35 8.82 -2.98 -26.84
C ILE A 35 7.29 -3.02 -26.91
N LEU A 36 6.75 -4.20 -27.21
CA LEU A 36 5.32 -4.47 -27.07
C LEU A 36 5.06 -4.83 -25.62
N MET A 37 4.57 -3.88 -24.83
CA MET A 37 4.06 -4.19 -23.49
C MET A 37 2.62 -4.71 -23.65
N LEU A 38 2.47 -6.02 -23.56
CA LEU A 38 1.16 -6.65 -23.44
C LEU A 38 0.83 -6.69 -21.95
N ASP A 39 -0.05 -5.78 -21.54
CA ASP A 39 -0.58 -5.79 -20.18
C ASP A 39 -1.68 -6.85 -20.09
N ASN A 40 -1.58 -7.75 -19.13
CA ASN A 40 -2.57 -8.79 -18.93
C ASN A 40 -3.76 -8.22 -18.14
N ILE A 41 -4.53 -7.36 -18.82
CA ILE A 41 -5.76 -6.77 -18.28
C ILE A 41 -6.89 -7.79 -18.09
N THR A 42 -6.67 -9.05 -18.46
CA THR A 42 -7.69 -10.11 -18.40
C THR A 42 -8.26 -10.24 -17.00
N ARG A 43 -7.43 -10.18 -15.94
CA ARG A 43 -7.94 -10.28 -14.56
C ARG A 43 -8.77 -9.07 -14.12
N ASN A 44 -8.36 -7.87 -14.51
CA ASN A 44 -9.10 -6.65 -14.18
C ASN A 44 -10.42 -6.60 -14.94
N PHE A 45 -10.40 -6.93 -16.24
CA PHE A 45 -11.59 -7.02 -17.07
C PHE A 45 -12.53 -8.16 -16.65
N GLU A 46 -12.01 -9.33 -16.28
CA GLU A 46 -12.80 -10.42 -15.70
C GLU A 46 -13.46 -10.00 -14.37
N THR A 47 -12.76 -9.22 -13.55
CA THR A 47 -13.28 -8.74 -12.26
C THR A 47 -14.38 -7.70 -12.45
N GLU A 48 -14.18 -6.75 -13.37
CA GLU A 48 -15.17 -5.73 -13.71
C GLU A 48 -16.38 -6.35 -14.41
N SER A 49 -16.14 -7.25 -15.39
CA SER A 49 -17.20 -8.00 -16.07
C SER A 49 -17.99 -8.88 -15.12
N ARG A 50 -17.36 -9.56 -14.15
CA ARG A 50 -18.09 -10.34 -13.13
C ARG A 50 -18.92 -9.44 -12.22
N ARG A 51 -18.39 -8.29 -11.79
CA ARG A 51 -19.14 -7.32 -10.97
C ARG A 51 -20.36 -6.79 -11.71
N ASP A 52 -20.19 -6.40 -12.97
CA ASP A 52 -21.29 -5.88 -13.78
C ASP A 52 -22.32 -6.97 -14.08
N GLN A 53 -21.89 -8.22 -14.28
CA GLN A 53 -22.78 -9.37 -14.42
C GLN A 53 -23.58 -9.65 -13.13
N MET A 54 -22.95 -9.58 -11.95
CA MET A 54 -23.62 -9.72 -10.65
C MET A 54 -24.67 -8.63 -10.43
N LEU A 55 -24.29 -7.36 -10.65
CA LEU A 55 -25.20 -6.22 -10.52
C LEU A 55 -26.37 -6.31 -11.49
N HIS A 56 -26.11 -6.72 -12.74
CA HIS A 56 -27.14 -6.91 -13.75
C HIS A 56 -28.10 -8.05 -13.37
N ASN A 57 -27.57 -9.20 -12.92
CA ASN A 57 -28.37 -10.35 -12.49
C ASN A 57 -29.24 -10.03 -11.26
N LEU A 58 -28.69 -9.30 -10.27
CA LEU A 58 -29.45 -8.82 -9.11
C LEU A 58 -30.57 -7.88 -9.52
N THR A 59 -30.30 -6.95 -10.44
CA THR A 59 -31.26 -5.88 -10.79
C THR A 59 -32.38 -6.37 -11.69
N GLU A 60 -32.06 -6.99 -12.83
CA GLU A 60 -33.07 -7.46 -13.80
C GLU A 60 -33.82 -8.69 -13.27
N GLY A 61 -33.10 -9.63 -12.65
CA GLY A 61 -33.68 -10.84 -12.08
C GLY A 61 -34.66 -10.54 -10.93
N SER A 62 -34.29 -9.64 -10.01
CA SER A 62 -35.17 -9.29 -8.89
C SER A 62 -36.37 -8.46 -9.34
N ARG A 63 -36.23 -7.63 -10.38
CA ARG A 63 -37.33 -6.80 -10.90
C ARG A 63 -38.45 -7.64 -11.50
N ALA A 64 -38.11 -8.64 -12.31
CA ALA A 64 -39.09 -9.56 -12.90
C ALA A 64 -39.83 -10.36 -11.81
N SER A 65 -39.08 -10.83 -10.83
CA SER A 65 -39.60 -11.62 -9.71
C SER A 65 -40.55 -10.81 -8.82
N LEU A 66 -40.16 -9.57 -8.48
CA LEU A 66 -41.01 -8.64 -7.73
C LEU A 66 -42.29 -8.27 -8.50
N ALA A 67 -42.21 -8.12 -9.83
CA ALA A 67 -43.38 -7.85 -10.66
C ALA A 67 -44.38 -9.03 -10.63
N ASN A 68 -43.88 -10.27 -10.70
CA ASN A 68 -44.70 -11.48 -10.61
C ASN A 68 -45.34 -11.65 -9.23
N VAL A 69 -44.58 -11.42 -8.15
CA VAL A 69 -45.09 -11.46 -6.78
C VAL A 69 -46.18 -10.42 -6.59
N ARG A 70 -45.96 -9.18 -7.05
CA ARG A 70 -46.96 -8.10 -6.93
C ARG A 70 -48.23 -8.43 -7.71
N ALA A 71 -48.12 -8.86 -8.96
CA ALA A 71 -49.27 -9.24 -9.77
C ALA A 71 -50.06 -10.40 -9.16
N ALA A 72 -49.38 -11.41 -8.61
CA ALA A 72 -50.03 -12.53 -7.93
C ALA A 72 -50.67 -12.11 -6.59
N ALA A 73 -50.05 -11.19 -5.85
CA ALA A 73 -50.60 -10.61 -4.63
C ALA A 73 -51.86 -9.79 -4.91
N ASP A 74 -51.83 -8.91 -5.93
CA ASP A 74 -52.98 -8.11 -6.35
C ASP A 74 -54.17 -9.00 -6.75
N MET A 75 -53.92 -10.11 -7.45
CA MET A 75 -54.98 -11.07 -7.81
C MET A 75 -55.59 -11.80 -6.61
N LEU A 76 -54.84 -11.95 -5.51
CA LEU A 76 -55.31 -12.60 -4.29
C LEU A 76 -56.20 -11.67 -3.43
N GLU A 77 -56.26 -10.38 -3.73
CA GLU A 77 -57.13 -9.40 -3.04
C GLU A 77 -58.60 -9.45 -3.51
N PHE A 78 -58.90 -10.11 -4.65
CA PHE A 78 -60.27 -10.24 -5.14
C PHE A 78 -61.09 -11.24 -4.31
N GLU A 79 -62.25 -10.80 -3.78
CA GLU A 79 -63.10 -11.59 -2.88
C GLU A 79 -63.70 -12.84 -3.56
N ASP A 80 -64.09 -12.74 -4.84
CA ASP A 80 -64.74 -13.82 -5.62
C ASP A 80 -63.77 -14.73 -6.38
N LEU A 81 -62.49 -14.77 -5.98
CA LEU A 81 -61.48 -15.56 -6.67
C LEU A 81 -61.69 -17.08 -6.43
N PRO A 82 -61.83 -17.90 -7.51
CA PRO A 82 -61.97 -19.36 -7.39
C PRO A 82 -60.81 -20.01 -6.63
N ASP A 83 -61.10 -21.02 -5.81
CA ASP A 83 -60.09 -21.68 -4.95
C ASP A 83 -58.90 -22.28 -5.72
N GLU A 84 -59.15 -22.76 -6.94
CA GLU A 84 -58.11 -23.28 -7.83
C GLU A 84 -57.14 -22.18 -8.27
N MET A 85 -57.66 -21.00 -8.61
CA MET A 85 -56.87 -19.82 -8.97
C MET A 85 -56.12 -19.25 -7.76
N ARG A 86 -56.77 -19.22 -6.59
CA ARG A 86 -56.17 -18.80 -5.31
C ARG A 86 -54.96 -19.66 -4.95
N THR A 87 -55.09 -20.97 -5.09
CA THR A 87 -54.00 -21.94 -4.87
C THR A 87 -52.85 -21.70 -5.85
N ARG A 88 -53.17 -21.43 -7.11
CA ARG A 88 -52.19 -21.15 -8.16
C ARG A 88 -51.40 -19.86 -7.88
N PHE A 89 -52.05 -18.75 -7.53
CA PHE A 89 -51.35 -17.50 -7.23
C PHE A 89 -50.51 -17.57 -5.95
N ARG A 90 -51.00 -18.25 -4.89
CA ARG A 90 -50.18 -18.52 -3.70
C ARG A 90 -48.92 -19.33 -4.02
N LYS A 91 -49.04 -20.29 -4.94
CA LYS A 91 -47.89 -21.07 -5.42
C LYS A 91 -46.91 -20.16 -6.18
N VAL A 92 -47.40 -19.29 -7.07
CA VAL A 92 -46.55 -18.32 -7.80
C VAL A 92 -45.77 -17.41 -6.83
N VAL A 93 -46.43 -16.86 -5.81
CA VAL A 93 -45.75 -16.02 -4.80
C VAL A 93 -44.65 -16.81 -4.08
N ARG A 94 -44.96 -18.04 -3.64
CA ARG A 94 -43.98 -18.89 -2.94
C ARG A 94 -42.79 -19.26 -3.82
N ASP A 95 -43.05 -19.73 -5.04
CA ASP A 95 -42.02 -20.18 -5.98
C ASP A 95 -41.10 -19.00 -6.36
N GLU A 96 -41.66 -17.80 -6.57
CA GLU A 96 -40.91 -16.60 -6.93
C GLU A 96 -40.09 -16.03 -5.76
N VAL A 97 -40.64 -16.02 -4.54
CA VAL A 97 -39.88 -15.65 -3.32
C VAL A 97 -38.73 -16.63 -3.07
N GLN A 98 -38.98 -17.94 -3.21
CA GLN A 98 -37.93 -18.96 -3.05
C GLN A 98 -36.84 -18.82 -4.11
N SER A 99 -37.23 -18.58 -5.38
CA SER A 99 -36.29 -18.34 -6.47
C SER A 99 -35.48 -17.06 -6.28
N MET A 100 -36.07 -16.02 -5.72
CA MET A 100 -35.37 -14.77 -5.38
C MET A 100 -34.35 -14.99 -4.25
N SER A 101 -34.74 -15.73 -3.21
CA SER A 101 -33.82 -16.12 -2.12
C SER A 101 -32.61 -16.88 -2.67
N GLN A 102 -32.83 -17.92 -3.49
CA GLN A 102 -31.75 -18.71 -4.08
C GLN A 102 -30.80 -17.87 -4.95
N ARG A 103 -31.33 -16.88 -5.70
CA ARG A 103 -30.52 -15.97 -6.51
C ARG A 103 -29.70 -15.00 -5.67
N LEU A 104 -30.26 -14.50 -4.57
CA LEU A 104 -29.54 -13.67 -3.61
C LEU A 104 -28.40 -14.47 -2.95
N ASP A 105 -28.70 -15.70 -2.50
CA ASP A 105 -27.72 -16.61 -1.89
C ASP A 105 -26.59 -16.94 -2.89
N GLN A 106 -26.93 -17.25 -4.15
CA GLN A 106 -25.95 -17.50 -5.19
C GLN A 106 -25.06 -16.28 -5.45
N THR A 107 -25.65 -15.09 -5.55
CA THR A 107 -24.87 -13.86 -5.80
C THR A 107 -23.98 -13.51 -4.61
N ALA A 108 -24.46 -13.72 -3.38
CA ALA A 108 -23.67 -13.54 -2.17
C ALA A 108 -22.48 -14.50 -2.13
N ASN A 109 -22.69 -15.77 -2.52
CA ASN A 109 -21.63 -16.77 -2.61
C ASN A 109 -20.61 -16.43 -3.70
N GLU A 110 -21.05 -16.06 -4.90
CA GLU A 110 -20.15 -15.66 -5.99
C GLU A 110 -19.36 -14.39 -5.61
N PHE A 111 -19.98 -13.45 -4.86
CA PHE A 111 -19.30 -12.28 -4.32
C PHE A 111 -18.31 -12.64 -3.22
N ALA A 112 -18.65 -13.55 -2.31
CA ALA A 112 -17.74 -14.12 -1.31
C ALA A 112 -16.53 -14.78 -1.98
N ASP A 113 -16.73 -15.58 -3.02
CA ASP A 113 -15.65 -16.20 -3.79
C ASP A 113 -14.79 -15.16 -4.52
N SER A 114 -15.38 -14.04 -4.95
CA SER A 114 -14.60 -12.91 -5.48
C SER A 114 -13.79 -12.19 -4.40
N LEU A 115 -14.31 -12.04 -3.18
CA LEU A 115 -13.58 -11.49 -2.04
C LEU A 115 -12.41 -12.41 -1.64
N LYS A 116 -12.62 -13.73 -1.67
CA LYS A 116 -11.54 -14.73 -1.55
C LYS A 116 -10.48 -14.58 -2.65
N ALA A 117 -10.79 -14.04 -3.82
CA ALA A 117 -9.78 -13.83 -4.87
C ALA A 117 -9.08 -12.45 -4.79
N ARG A 118 -9.60 -11.50 -4.00
CA ARG A 118 -9.21 -10.08 -4.07
C ARG A 118 -8.03 -9.68 -3.20
N TRP A 119 -7.88 -10.22 -2.00
CA TRP A 119 -6.80 -9.80 -1.08
C TRP A 119 -5.68 -10.84 -0.97
N PRO A 120 -4.43 -10.55 -1.37
CA PRO A 120 -3.33 -11.46 -1.09
C PRO A 120 -3.15 -11.65 0.42
N LEU A 121 -2.72 -12.83 0.87
CA LEU A 121 -2.32 -13.02 2.28
C LEU A 121 -1.01 -12.26 2.49
N GLU A 122 -1.00 -11.36 3.47
CA GLU A 122 0.14 -10.52 3.83
C GLU A 122 0.87 -11.11 5.03
N GLU A 123 2.18 -10.88 5.14
CA GLU A 123 2.93 -11.22 6.34
C GLU A 123 2.79 -10.07 7.35
N MET A 124 2.41 -10.39 8.59
CA MET A 124 2.14 -9.41 9.64
C MET A 124 2.57 -9.96 11.01
N LEU A 125 3.04 -9.07 11.90
CA LEU A 125 3.24 -9.39 13.31
C LEU A 125 1.92 -9.80 13.98
N GLY A 126 1.89 -11.00 14.58
CA GLY A 126 0.70 -11.51 15.26
C GLY A 126 0.25 -10.63 16.44
N ALA A 127 1.17 -9.91 17.08
CA ALA A 127 0.85 -8.93 18.11
C ALA A 127 0.10 -7.70 17.54
N ASP A 128 0.44 -7.24 16.34
CA ASP A 128 -0.27 -6.15 15.67
C ASP A 128 -1.66 -6.58 15.18
N LEU A 129 -1.79 -7.81 14.70
CA LEU A 129 -3.07 -8.44 14.38
C LEU A 129 -3.99 -8.44 15.61
N ILE A 130 -3.48 -8.87 16.78
CA ILE A 130 -4.23 -8.85 18.04
C ILE A 130 -4.60 -7.42 18.42
N ALA A 131 -3.67 -6.47 18.37
CA ALA A 131 -3.93 -5.07 18.73
C ALA A 131 -5.01 -4.43 17.83
N ALA A 132 -5.05 -4.78 16.54
CA ALA A 132 -6.09 -4.36 15.62
C ALA A 132 -7.45 -5.01 15.96
N ALA A 133 -7.47 -6.30 16.30
CA ALA A 133 -8.67 -7.00 16.74
C ALA A 133 -9.23 -6.42 18.06
N GLN A 134 -8.38 -6.14 19.05
CA GLN A 134 -8.76 -5.51 20.31
C GLN A 134 -9.44 -4.16 20.07
N ARG A 135 -8.79 -3.27 19.29
CA ARG A 135 -9.36 -1.95 18.94
C ARG A 135 -10.72 -2.08 18.27
N ARG A 136 -10.89 -3.03 17.34
CA ARG A 136 -12.16 -3.22 16.63
C ARG A 136 -13.25 -3.75 17.56
N ILE A 137 -12.94 -4.75 18.39
CA ILE A 137 -13.88 -5.32 19.36
C ILE A 137 -14.35 -4.25 20.35
N GLU A 138 -13.43 -3.50 20.94
CA GLU A 138 -13.76 -2.47 21.93
C GLU A 138 -14.54 -1.31 21.31
N ALA A 139 -14.15 -0.87 20.10
CA ALA A 139 -14.82 0.25 19.44
C ALA A 139 -16.21 -0.11 18.88
N ARG A 140 -16.41 -1.35 18.43
CA ARG A 140 -17.67 -1.76 17.78
C ARG A 140 -18.66 -2.36 18.76
N ILE A 141 -18.26 -3.37 19.52
CA ILE A 141 -19.19 -4.10 20.40
C ILE A 141 -19.03 -3.73 21.87
N GLY A 142 -18.10 -2.82 22.22
CA GLY A 142 -17.92 -2.33 23.59
C GLY A 142 -17.42 -3.39 24.58
N LEU A 143 -16.91 -4.54 24.08
CA LEU A 143 -16.46 -5.65 24.90
C LEU A 143 -14.99 -5.45 25.31
N PRO A 144 -14.67 -5.37 26.62
CA PRO A 144 -13.29 -5.22 27.09
C PRO A 144 -12.38 -6.37 26.66
N THR A 145 -11.15 -6.04 26.27
CA THR A 145 -10.15 -7.03 25.88
C THR A 145 -8.88 -6.98 26.74
N LYS A 146 -8.20 -8.12 26.91
CA LYS A 146 -6.91 -8.21 27.61
C LYS A 146 -5.92 -9.12 26.89
N LEU A 147 -4.64 -8.97 27.20
CA LEU A 147 -3.57 -9.85 26.71
C LEU A 147 -3.16 -10.85 27.79
N GLU A 148 -2.84 -12.07 27.38
CA GLU A 148 -2.29 -13.14 28.21
C GLU A 148 -1.22 -13.88 27.39
N GLU A 149 0.06 -13.80 27.78
CA GLU A 149 1.17 -14.53 27.12
C GLU A 149 1.18 -14.35 25.59
N VAL A 150 1.50 -13.13 25.13
CA VAL A 150 1.65 -12.81 23.70
C VAL A 150 3.13 -12.83 23.35
N ASP A 151 3.54 -13.76 22.49
CA ASP A 151 4.86 -13.73 21.88
C ASP A 151 4.90 -12.67 20.76
N GLU A 152 5.49 -11.52 21.07
CA GLU A 152 5.58 -10.37 20.16
C GLU A 152 6.48 -10.62 18.94
N SER A 153 7.23 -11.73 18.90
CA SER A 153 8.14 -12.05 17.79
C SER A 153 7.51 -12.88 16.67
N LEU A 154 6.27 -13.34 16.84
CA LEU A 154 5.63 -14.25 15.90
C LEU A 154 5.01 -13.54 14.71
N TRP A 155 5.39 -14.00 13.53
CA TRP A 155 4.83 -13.55 12.25
C TRP A 155 3.81 -14.55 11.74
N VAL A 156 2.72 -14.03 11.19
CA VAL A 156 1.64 -14.81 10.59
C VAL A 156 1.36 -14.33 9.18
N LYS A 157 0.98 -15.25 8.30
CA LYS A 157 0.56 -14.91 6.93
C LYS A 157 -0.96 -14.84 6.85
N VAL A 158 -1.51 -13.62 6.82
CA VAL A 158 -2.94 -13.39 7.00
C VAL A 158 -3.52 -12.31 6.07
N ASP A 159 -4.78 -12.47 5.72
CA ASP A 159 -5.67 -11.39 5.32
C ASP A 159 -6.25 -10.78 6.62
N SER A 160 -5.58 -9.72 7.09
CA SER A 160 -5.88 -9.09 8.37
C SER A 160 -7.32 -8.59 8.46
N PHE A 161 -7.89 -8.08 7.37
CA PHE A 161 -9.24 -7.54 7.36
C PHE A 161 -10.29 -8.63 7.63
N SER A 162 -10.24 -9.72 6.86
CA SER A 162 -11.19 -10.83 6.97
C SER A 162 -11.03 -11.58 8.30
N LEU A 163 -9.79 -11.77 8.76
CA LEU A 163 -9.51 -12.45 10.02
C LEU A 163 -9.94 -11.63 11.25
N ILE A 164 -9.68 -10.33 11.27
CA ILE A 164 -10.17 -9.44 12.34
C ILE A 164 -11.71 -9.41 12.34
N GLN A 165 -12.35 -9.44 11.17
CA GLN A 165 -13.80 -9.52 11.08
C GLN A 165 -14.34 -10.82 11.70
N ALA A 166 -13.71 -11.96 11.42
CA ALA A 166 -14.06 -13.25 12.02
C ALA A 166 -13.89 -13.28 13.54
N ILE A 167 -12.77 -12.76 14.05
CA ILE A 167 -12.51 -12.66 15.49
C ILE A 167 -13.54 -11.74 16.16
N THR A 168 -13.88 -10.61 15.53
CA THR A 168 -14.88 -9.67 16.04
C THR A 168 -16.27 -10.29 16.06
N TYR A 169 -16.63 -11.04 15.01
CA TYR A 169 -17.88 -11.80 14.97
C TYR A 169 -17.96 -12.81 16.11
N LEU A 170 -16.93 -13.64 16.31
CA LEU A 170 -16.89 -14.60 17.42
C LEU A 170 -17.02 -13.90 18.79
N ALA A 171 -16.33 -12.77 18.98
CA ALA A 171 -16.42 -11.97 20.20
C ALA A 171 -17.84 -11.39 20.42
N SER A 172 -18.50 -10.94 19.36
CA SER A 172 -19.90 -10.47 19.41
C SER A 172 -20.83 -11.59 19.85
N ARG A 173 -20.72 -12.77 19.23
CA ARG A 173 -21.56 -13.93 19.57
C ARG A 173 -21.33 -14.40 21.02
N LEU A 174 -20.10 -14.35 21.51
CA LEU A 174 -19.78 -14.60 22.92
C LEU A 174 -20.44 -13.60 23.87
N SER A 175 -20.44 -12.30 23.52
CA SER A 175 -21.11 -11.26 24.30
C SER A 175 -22.63 -11.44 24.30
N ASP A 176 -23.22 -11.63 23.11
CA ASP A 176 -24.67 -11.62 22.90
C ASP A 176 -25.35 -12.90 23.38
N GLU A 177 -24.78 -14.08 23.11
CA GLU A 177 -25.41 -15.38 23.42
C GLU A 177 -24.95 -15.99 24.74
N PHE A 178 -23.76 -15.62 25.24
CA PHE A 178 -23.16 -16.20 26.45
C PHE A 178 -22.88 -15.16 27.55
N GLU A 179 -23.30 -13.91 27.37
CA GLU A 179 -23.12 -12.80 28.32
C GLU A 179 -21.66 -12.62 28.77
N VAL A 180 -20.71 -12.94 27.89
CA VAL A 180 -19.28 -12.77 28.15
C VAL A 180 -18.98 -11.29 28.29
N ARG A 181 -18.36 -10.89 29.40
CA ARG A 181 -18.07 -9.48 29.72
C ARG A 181 -16.63 -9.05 29.43
N GLU A 182 -15.76 -10.00 29.10
CA GLU A 182 -14.36 -9.78 28.80
C GLU A 182 -13.82 -10.95 27.99
N VAL A 183 -13.03 -10.65 26.97
CA VAL A 183 -12.24 -11.64 26.23
C VAL A 183 -10.75 -11.36 26.36
N ARG A 184 -9.92 -12.40 26.21
CA ARG A 184 -8.47 -12.29 26.28
C ARG A 184 -7.82 -12.92 25.06
N PHE A 185 -6.70 -12.36 24.65
CA PHE A 185 -5.89 -12.89 23.56
C PHE A 185 -4.62 -13.53 24.10
N ARG A 186 -4.27 -14.69 23.54
CA ARG A 186 -2.98 -15.35 23.73
C ARG A 186 -2.36 -15.70 22.39
N LEU A 187 -1.06 -15.52 22.26
CA LEU A 187 -0.31 -15.80 21.03
C LEU A 187 0.92 -16.63 21.35
N SER A 188 1.02 -17.84 20.80
CA SER A 188 2.15 -18.72 21.08
C SER A 188 2.61 -19.52 19.86
N ALA A 189 3.90 -19.84 19.85
CA ALA A 189 4.51 -20.63 18.78
C ALA A 189 4.10 -22.10 18.88
N ALA A 190 3.75 -22.70 17.73
CA ALA A 190 3.40 -24.10 17.59
C ALA A 190 4.19 -24.73 16.42
N GLY A 191 5.52 -24.71 16.53
CA GLY A 191 6.41 -25.20 15.47
C GLY A 191 6.40 -24.29 14.25
N ARG A 192 5.86 -24.75 13.11
CA ARG A 192 5.68 -23.95 11.88
C ARG A 192 4.34 -23.21 11.83
N LEU A 193 3.57 -23.28 12.91
CA LEU A 193 2.25 -22.69 13.04
C LEU A 193 2.25 -21.76 14.26
N VAL A 194 1.25 -20.89 14.32
CA VAL A 194 1.01 -19.95 15.42
C VAL A 194 -0.37 -20.24 16.00
N HIS A 195 -0.44 -20.36 17.32
CA HIS A 195 -1.71 -20.41 18.04
C HIS A 195 -2.14 -19.00 18.40
N LEU A 196 -3.28 -18.58 17.87
CA LEU A 196 -4.01 -17.39 18.29
C LEU A 196 -5.25 -17.86 19.07
N ASP A 197 -5.26 -17.62 20.38
CA ASP A 197 -6.36 -18.04 21.25
C ASP A 197 -7.22 -16.83 21.64
N LEU A 198 -8.54 -16.92 21.41
CA LEU A 198 -9.55 -16.01 21.96
C LEU A 198 -10.20 -16.67 23.18
N ILE A 199 -9.88 -16.18 24.37
CA ILE A 199 -10.18 -16.80 25.66
C ILE A 199 -11.27 -16.03 26.39
N TRP A 200 -12.21 -16.74 27.02
CA TRP A 200 -13.17 -16.15 27.95
C TRP A 200 -13.35 -17.03 29.18
N SER A 201 -13.94 -16.43 30.21
CA SER A 201 -14.32 -17.12 31.44
C SER A 201 -15.81 -17.41 31.41
N GLY A 202 -16.22 -18.65 31.66
CA GLY A 202 -17.64 -19.03 31.58
C GLY A 202 -17.85 -20.49 31.19
N GLN A 203 -19.12 -20.85 31.00
CA GLN A 203 -19.49 -22.19 30.55
C GLN A 203 -19.09 -22.37 29.08
N ALA A 204 -18.45 -23.49 28.79
CA ALA A 204 -18.05 -23.80 27.43
C ALA A 204 -19.25 -24.25 26.59
N MET A 205 -19.35 -23.71 25.38
CA MET A 205 -20.43 -23.97 24.43
C MET A 205 -20.39 -25.40 23.86
N SER A 206 -21.52 -25.87 23.35
CA SER A 206 -21.58 -27.18 22.67
C SER A 206 -20.85 -27.11 21.33
N THR A 207 -20.37 -28.26 20.85
CA THR A 207 -19.74 -28.35 19.51
C THR A 207 -20.72 -27.97 18.40
N GLU A 208 -22.02 -28.22 18.59
CA GLU A 208 -23.08 -27.85 17.63
C GLU A 208 -23.20 -26.33 17.48
N THR A 209 -23.12 -25.58 18.59
CA THR A 209 -23.12 -24.11 18.55
C THR A 209 -21.92 -23.57 17.79
N VAL A 210 -20.72 -24.13 18.04
CA VAL A 210 -19.48 -23.73 17.33
C VAL A 210 -19.62 -23.97 15.83
N MET A 211 -20.11 -25.16 15.43
CA MET A 211 -20.32 -25.48 14.02
C MET A 211 -21.31 -24.54 13.34
N SER A 212 -22.36 -24.09 14.04
CA SER A 212 -23.31 -23.09 13.52
C SER A 212 -22.59 -21.77 13.25
N TRP A 213 -21.83 -21.27 14.22
CA TRP A 213 -21.09 -20.02 14.09
C TRP A 213 -19.99 -20.07 13.02
N GLU A 214 -19.40 -21.26 12.80
CA GLU A 214 -18.40 -21.46 11.75
C GLU A 214 -18.98 -21.36 10.33
N LEU A 215 -20.23 -21.75 10.14
CA LEU A 215 -20.89 -21.89 8.84
C LEU A 215 -21.87 -20.75 8.52
N GLU A 216 -22.22 -19.92 9.49
CA GLU A 216 -23.08 -18.76 9.29
C GLU A 216 -22.30 -17.57 8.69
N PRO A 217 -22.89 -16.82 7.75
CA PRO A 217 -22.31 -15.56 7.28
C PRO A 217 -22.09 -14.61 8.45
N MET A 218 -20.91 -14.00 8.50
CA MET A 218 -20.54 -13.15 9.63
C MET A 218 -21.32 -11.85 9.58
N LYS A 219 -22.02 -11.54 10.67
CA LYS A 219 -22.74 -10.28 10.84
C LYS A 219 -22.45 -9.68 12.20
N VAL A 220 -22.01 -8.43 12.22
CA VAL A 220 -21.73 -7.66 13.44
C VAL A 220 -22.39 -6.29 13.29
N GLU A 221 -23.42 -6.03 14.10
CA GLU A 221 -24.22 -4.80 14.03
C GLU A 221 -24.66 -4.45 12.59
N ASP A 222 -24.15 -3.34 12.04
CA ASP A 222 -24.44 -2.81 10.70
C ASP A 222 -23.52 -3.37 9.60
N GLU A 223 -22.49 -4.15 9.95
CA GLU A 223 -21.57 -4.78 8.99
C GLU A 223 -21.95 -6.23 8.76
N SER A 224 -22.39 -6.53 7.53
CA SER A 224 -22.63 -7.89 7.05
C SER A 224 -21.51 -8.30 6.10
N SER A 225 -20.89 -9.44 6.38
CA SER A 225 -19.95 -10.13 5.49
C SER A 225 -20.64 -11.37 4.93
N PRO A 226 -20.52 -11.63 3.62
CA PRO A 226 -20.99 -12.89 3.05
C PRO A 226 -20.04 -14.06 3.40
N LEU A 227 -18.84 -13.78 3.93
CA LEU A 227 -17.89 -14.80 4.35
C LEU A 227 -18.31 -15.40 5.70
N THR A 228 -18.13 -16.71 5.83
CA THR A 228 -18.25 -17.43 7.10
C THR A 228 -16.92 -17.46 7.84
N VAL A 229 -16.90 -17.76 9.14
CA VAL A 229 -15.63 -17.93 9.87
C VAL A 229 -14.81 -19.05 9.23
N ARG A 230 -15.45 -20.14 8.80
CA ARG A 230 -14.79 -21.24 8.09
C ARG A 230 -14.13 -20.79 6.79
N ASP A 231 -14.82 -19.99 5.98
CA ASP A 231 -14.25 -19.45 4.74
C ASP A 231 -12.97 -18.65 5.00
N VAL A 232 -12.98 -17.87 6.08
CA VAL A 232 -11.82 -17.09 6.49
C VAL A 232 -10.71 -18.01 6.97
N ILE A 233 -10.96 -18.97 7.86
CA ILE A 233 -9.93 -19.87 8.38
C ILE A 233 -9.33 -20.75 7.28
N ASP A 234 -10.17 -21.35 6.41
CA ASP A 234 -9.73 -22.19 5.30
C ASP A 234 -8.84 -21.41 4.30
N ARG A 235 -9.16 -20.12 4.07
CA ARG A 235 -8.33 -19.22 3.24
C ARG A 235 -6.92 -19.05 3.77
N HIS A 236 -6.74 -19.10 5.08
CA HIS A 236 -5.48 -18.86 5.75
C HIS A 236 -4.63 -20.13 5.88
N ASP A 237 -5.03 -21.24 5.26
CA ASP A 237 -4.47 -22.58 5.53
C ASP A 237 -4.45 -22.88 7.05
N GLY A 238 -5.48 -22.38 7.75
CA GLY A 238 -5.61 -22.47 9.19
C GLY A 238 -6.65 -23.50 9.63
N GLU A 239 -6.69 -23.72 10.94
CA GLU A 239 -7.74 -24.53 11.58
C GLU A 239 -8.27 -23.79 12.80
N MET A 240 -9.54 -23.97 13.13
CA MET A 240 -10.12 -23.44 14.37
C MET A 240 -10.83 -24.53 15.15
N TRP A 241 -10.69 -24.52 16.47
CA TRP A 241 -11.48 -25.38 17.35
C TRP A 241 -11.71 -24.74 18.72
N LEU A 242 -12.72 -25.25 19.43
CA LEU A 242 -12.99 -24.89 20.82
C LEU A 242 -12.21 -25.79 21.77
N GLU A 243 -11.43 -25.21 22.67
CA GLU A 243 -10.74 -25.93 23.74
C GLU A 243 -11.18 -25.44 25.13
N ARG A 244 -11.11 -26.34 26.13
CA ARG A 244 -11.60 -26.09 27.49
C ARG A 244 -10.49 -26.30 28.51
N GLU A 245 -10.16 -25.26 29.25
CA GLU A 245 -9.21 -25.31 30.36
C GLU A 245 -9.94 -25.53 31.69
N LYS A 246 -10.05 -26.82 32.09
CA LYS A 246 -10.82 -27.23 33.26
C LYS A 246 -10.34 -26.63 34.58
N VAL A 247 -9.03 -26.37 34.71
CA VAL A 247 -8.42 -25.91 35.97
C VAL A 247 -8.73 -24.43 36.24
N ARG A 248 -8.78 -23.60 35.20
CA ARG A 248 -9.04 -22.15 35.30
C ARG A 248 -10.50 -21.77 35.03
N HIS A 249 -11.37 -22.74 34.74
CA HIS A 249 -12.76 -22.53 34.31
C HIS A 249 -12.87 -21.60 33.10
N ARG A 250 -12.00 -21.81 32.11
CA ARG A 250 -11.93 -21.02 30.88
C ARG A 250 -12.18 -21.88 29.65
N ALA A 251 -12.67 -21.23 28.60
CA ALA A 251 -12.75 -21.79 27.26
C ALA A 251 -12.11 -20.82 26.29
N PHE A 252 -11.62 -21.35 25.18
CA PHE A 252 -11.04 -20.53 24.13
C PHE A 252 -11.24 -21.13 22.75
N PHE A 253 -11.40 -20.26 21.77
CA PHE A 253 -11.21 -20.61 20.37
C PHE A 253 -9.72 -20.57 20.10
N ARG A 254 -9.15 -21.71 19.69
CA ARG A 254 -7.80 -21.76 19.16
C ARG A 254 -7.88 -21.67 17.65
N ILE A 255 -7.25 -20.64 17.10
CA ILE A 255 -7.04 -20.46 15.68
C ILE A 255 -5.57 -20.77 15.40
N LEU A 256 -5.35 -21.78 14.57
CA LEU A 256 -4.05 -22.22 14.10
C LEU A 256 -3.78 -21.53 12.76
N LEU A 257 -2.68 -20.78 12.67
CA LEU A 257 -2.29 -20.05 11.46
C LEU A 257 -0.88 -20.48 11.02
N PRO A 258 -0.57 -20.50 9.72
CA PRO A 258 0.79 -20.66 9.24
C PRO A 258 1.70 -19.58 9.80
N ALA A 259 2.80 -20.00 10.45
CA ALA A 259 3.85 -19.07 10.82
C ALA A 259 4.52 -18.59 9.55
N ALA A 260 4.60 -17.27 9.37
CA ALA A 260 5.47 -16.70 8.38
C ALA A 260 6.90 -16.73 8.94
N THR A 261 7.85 -17.20 8.15
CA THR A 261 9.22 -16.72 8.35
C THR A 261 9.19 -15.24 8.02
N PRO A 262 9.89 -14.35 8.76
CA PRO A 262 10.16 -13.03 8.24
C PRO A 262 10.71 -13.25 6.84
N GLN A 263 9.94 -12.91 5.80
CA GLN A 263 10.52 -12.67 4.50
C GLN A 263 11.59 -11.59 4.73
N GLU A 264 12.53 -11.38 3.82
CA GLU A 264 13.38 -10.19 3.85
C GLU A 264 12.49 -8.93 3.63
N GLN A 265 11.61 -8.67 4.59
CA GLN A 265 10.88 -7.49 4.96
C GLN A 265 11.64 -6.81 6.10
N ALA A 266 12.96 -6.92 6.10
CA ALA A 266 13.80 -5.89 6.68
C ALA A 266 13.72 -4.66 5.76
N GLU A 267 12.55 -4.02 5.63
CA GLU A 267 12.41 -2.68 5.01
C GLU A 267 10.99 -2.07 5.04
N ALA A 268 9.93 -2.75 5.50
CA ALA A 268 8.56 -2.16 5.47
C ALA A 268 7.93 -1.87 6.84
N GLU A 269 8.01 -2.78 7.82
CA GLU A 269 7.21 -2.62 9.05
C GLU A 269 7.88 -1.82 10.18
N THR A 270 9.21 -1.61 10.13
CA THR A 270 9.86 -0.64 11.04
C THR A 270 9.53 0.82 10.66
N TYR A 271 8.94 1.04 9.48
CA TYR A 271 8.72 2.36 8.89
C TYR A 271 7.31 2.92 9.09
N LEU A 272 6.37 2.14 9.65
CA LEU A 272 4.99 2.59 9.91
C LEU A 272 4.75 3.11 11.34
N ARG A 273 5.72 2.96 12.25
CA ARG A 273 5.69 3.56 13.61
C ARG A 273 6.77 4.61 13.84
N GLY A 274 7.29 5.23 12.79
CA GLY A 274 7.74 6.61 12.84
C GLY A 274 6.57 7.48 12.38
N GLU A 275 6.29 8.59 13.04
CA GLU A 275 5.41 9.61 12.48
C GLU A 275 5.83 9.84 11.02
N SER A 276 4.94 9.56 10.05
CA SER A 276 5.20 9.93 8.66
C SER A 276 5.65 11.40 8.65
N ARG A 277 6.74 11.73 7.91
CA ARG A 277 7.27 13.11 7.83
C ARG A 277 6.07 14.08 7.85
N PRO A 278 5.94 14.98 8.84
CA PRO A 278 4.81 15.89 8.91
C PRO A 278 4.73 16.64 7.59
N GLU A 279 3.51 16.73 7.06
CA GLU A 279 3.25 17.51 5.87
C GLU A 279 3.55 18.97 6.21
N TYR A 280 4.61 19.53 5.62
CA TYR A 280 5.02 20.92 5.85
C TYR A 280 4.28 21.75 4.80
N TYR A 281 3.63 22.81 5.23
CA TYR A 281 2.86 23.70 4.36
C TYR A 281 3.47 25.09 4.44
N ASP A 282 4.38 25.41 3.52
CA ASP A 282 5.00 26.74 3.43
C ASP A 282 4.38 27.56 2.30
N PHE A 283 3.79 28.71 2.65
CA PHE A 283 3.18 29.65 1.71
C PHE A 283 4.24 30.40 0.88
N ASP A 284 5.49 30.46 1.36
CA ASP A 284 6.60 31.09 0.63
C ASP A 284 7.14 30.20 -0.49
N LEU A 285 6.73 28.92 -0.58
CA LEU A 285 7.01 28.05 -1.74
C LEU A 285 6.49 28.68 -3.05
N PHE A 286 5.47 29.53 -2.94
CA PHE A 286 4.86 30.25 -4.05
C PHE A 286 5.39 31.68 -4.21
N ALA A 287 6.36 32.14 -3.42
CA ALA A 287 6.92 33.48 -3.59
C ALA A 287 7.67 33.58 -4.93
N TRP A 288 7.23 34.50 -5.79
CA TRP A 288 7.67 34.62 -7.18
C TRP A 288 8.93 35.49 -7.26
N SER A 289 10.05 34.95 -7.76
CA SER A 289 11.23 35.73 -8.15
C SER A 289 11.10 36.22 -9.61
N GLU A 290 11.75 37.31 -9.99
CA GLU A 290 11.74 37.79 -11.41
C GLU A 290 12.27 36.72 -12.39
N LYS A 291 13.26 35.91 -11.96
CA LYS A 291 13.76 34.73 -12.71
C LYS A 291 12.72 33.63 -12.85
N SER A 292 11.80 33.49 -11.90
CA SER A 292 10.74 32.48 -11.90
C SER A 292 9.78 32.66 -13.07
N HIS A 293 9.53 33.91 -13.46
CA HIS A 293 8.55 34.25 -14.50
C HIS A 293 8.98 33.90 -15.93
N GLU A 294 10.28 33.78 -16.21
CA GLU A 294 10.77 33.46 -17.57
C GLU A 294 10.37 32.05 -18.02
N LEU A 295 10.13 31.14 -17.07
CA LEU A 295 9.79 29.74 -17.34
C LEU A 295 8.29 29.44 -17.23
N ASP A 296 7.50 30.37 -16.72
CA ASP A 296 6.08 30.18 -16.38
C ASP A 296 5.25 29.64 -17.56
N ASP A 297 5.41 30.24 -18.74
CA ASP A 297 4.56 29.93 -19.90
C ASP A 297 5.10 28.76 -20.74
N ARG A 298 6.23 28.15 -20.32
CA ARG A 298 6.81 26.99 -21.00
C ARG A 298 6.06 25.71 -20.63
N LEU A 299 5.97 24.79 -21.60
CA LEU A 299 5.35 23.48 -21.38
C LEU A 299 6.15 22.65 -20.37
N LEU A 300 5.44 21.93 -19.49
CA LEU A 300 6.07 21.04 -18.51
C LEU A 300 6.95 19.97 -19.17
N SER A 301 6.59 19.52 -20.38
CA SER A 301 7.36 18.53 -21.12
C SER A 301 8.69 19.05 -21.70
N GLU A 302 8.88 20.37 -21.75
CA GLU A 302 10.03 21.02 -22.42
C GLU A 302 11.03 21.64 -21.43
N LEU A 303 10.72 21.61 -20.14
CA LEU A 303 11.56 22.18 -19.09
C LEU A 303 12.65 21.20 -18.63
N SER A 304 13.65 21.78 -17.97
CA SER A 304 14.69 21.04 -17.26
C SER A 304 14.39 21.09 -15.78
N TYR A 305 14.51 19.95 -15.12
CA TYR A 305 14.19 19.80 -13.71
C TYR A 305 15.33 19.17 -12.96
N THR A 306 15.53 19.63 -11.73
CA THR A 306 16.29 18.91 -10.72
C THR A 306 15.29 18.40 -9.69
N VAL A 307 15.13 17.09 -9.67
CA VAL A 307 14.28 16.40 -8.69
C VAL A 307 15.19 15.98 -7.55
N PHE A 308 14.83 16.31 -6.32
CA PHE A 308 15.67 16.04 -5.16
C PHE A 308 14.85 15.63 -3.94
N ASP A 309 15.53 14.97 -3.00
CA ASP A 309 15.06 14.65 -1.65
C ASP A 309 16.21 14.86 -0.67
N THR A 310 15.87 15.11 0.60
CA THR A 310 16.83 15.20 1.70
C THR A 310 16.52 14.20 2.81
N GLU A 311 17.56 13.59 3.36
CA GLU A 311 17.47 12.92 4.65
C GLU A 311 18.01 13.84 5.75
N THR A 312 17.38 13.80 6.92
CA THR A 312 17.61 14.76 8.00
C THR A 312 17.75 14.06 9.35
N THR A 313 18.34 14.75 10.33
CA THR A 313 18.45 14.24 11.72
C THR A 313 17.10 14.12 12.43
N GLY A 314 16.06 14.77 11.88
CA GLY A 314 14.73 14.90 12.46
C GLY A 314 13.82 15.77 11.60
N LEU A 315 12.63 16.07 12.10
CA LEU A 315 11.53 16.65 11.32
C LEU A 315 11.30 18.15 11.56
N ASN A 316 12.15 18.80 12.37
CA ASN A 316 11.97 20.18 12.81
C ASN A 316 13.18 21.06 12.42
N PRO A 317 13.27 21.51 11.16
CA PRO A 317 14.36 22.37 10.68
C PRO A 317 14.53 23.63 11.55
N SER A 318 13.43 24.26 11.94
CA SER A 318 13.47 25.48 12.78
C SER A 318 13.90 25.22 14.24
N GLN A 319 13.91 23.97 14.71
CA GLN A 319 14.43 23.58 16.03
C GLN A 319 15.86 23.02 15.96
N GLY A 320 16.51 23.19 14.81
CA GLY A 320 17.91 22.87 14.62
C GLY A 320 18.19 21.49 14.06
N ASP A 321 17.19 20.72 13.61
CA ASP A 321 17.48 19.52 12.83
C ASP A 321 18.30 19.86 11.58
N GLU A 322 19.16 18.94 11.16
CA GLU A 322 20.17 19.15 10.13
C GLU A 322 20.00 18.18 8.95
N ILE A 323 20.43 18.60 7.75
CA ILE A 323 20.51 17.73 6.57
C ILE A 323 21.69 16.78 6.75
N ILE A 324 21.47 15.49 6.47
CA ILE A 324 22.49 14.42 6.53
C ILE A 324 22.70 13.72 5.18
N GLN A 325 21.80 13.89 4.22
CA GLN A 325 22.00 13.45 2.84
C GLN A 325 21.23 14.35 1.88
N ILE A 326 21.80 14.62 0.70
CA ILE A 326 21.07 15.19 -0.44
C ILE A 326 21.21 14.23 -1.61
N GLY A 327 20.08 13.85 -2.20
CA GLY A 327 19.99 13.04 -3.40
C GLY A 327 19.20 13.77 -4.47
N ALA A 328 19.69 13.77 -5.71
CA ALA A 328 19.01 14.43 -6.80
C ALA A 328 19.27 13.77 -8.15
N THR A 329 18.35 13.95 -9.08
CA THR A 329 18.44 13.49 -10.47
C THR A 329 17.83 14.51 -11.42
N ARG A 330 18.21 14.47 -12.70
CA ARG A 330 17.72 15.43 -13.69
C ARG A 330 16.64 14.84 -14.58
N ILE A 331 15.66 15.68 -14.89
CA ILE A 331 14.76 15.46 -16.02
C ILE A 331 15.06 16.50 -17.09
N LEU A 332 15.25 16.05 -18.32
CA LEU A 332 15.44 16.92 -19.47
C LEU A 332 14.49 16.49 -20.60
N ASN A 333 13.67 17.43 -21.09
CA ASN A 333 12.74 17.20 -22.19
C ASN A 333 11.85 15.95 -21.97
N GLY A 334 11.28 15.83 -20.77
CA GLY A 334 10.42 14.70 -20.39
C GLY A 334 11.13 13.36 -20.23
N LYS A 335 12.47 13.34 -20.11
CA LYS A 335 13.25 12.12 -19.88
C LYS A 335 14.06 12.22 -18.59
N LEU A 336 13.97 11.19 -17.76
CA LEU A 336 14.80 11.01 -16.57
C LEU A 336 16.23 10.63 -16.98
N LEU A 337 17.21 11.42 -16.56
CA LEU A 337 18.64 11.19 -16.80
C LEU A 337 19.28 10.57 -15.56
N ARG A 338 19.10 9.26 -15.38
CA ARG A 338 19.62 8.53 -14.21
C ARG A 338 21.13 8.62 -14.01
N ALA A 339 21.89 8.87 -15.09
CA ALA A 339 23.34 9.05 -15.04
C ALA A 339 23.76 10.48 -14.63
N GLU A 340 22.84 11.43 -14.66
CA GLU A 340 23.03 12.78 -14.11
C GLU A 340 22.37 12.84 -12.73
N SER A 341 23.09 12.33 -11.75
CA SER A 341 22.68 12.31 -10.35
C SER A 341 23.66 13.06 -9.44
N PHE A 342 23.12 13.57 -8.35
CA PHE A 342 23.86 14.11 -7.22
C PHE A 342 23.52 13.24 -6.01
N GLU A 343 24.52 12.72 -5.30
CA GLU A 343 24.30 11.94 -4.08
C GLU A 343 25.44 12.22 -3.12
N GLN A 344 25.12 12.83 -1.98
CA GLN A 344 26.12 13.26 -1.01
C GLN A 344 25.61 13.13 0.41
N LEU A 345 26.33 12.37 1.24
CA LEU A 345 26.16 12.40 2.70
C LEU A 345 26.75 13.69 3.26
N VAL A 346 26.16 14.21 4.33
CA VAL A 346 26.53 15.48 4.95
C VAL A 346 26.85 15.23 6.42
N ASP A 347 28.01 15.69 6.89
CA ASP A 347 28.29 15.69 8.33
C ASP A 347 27.46 16.80 9.00
N PRO A 348 26.51 16.47 9.88
CA PRO A 348 25.66 17.47 10.53
C PRO A 348 26.36 18.15 11.71
N GLU A 349 27.63 17.79 12.00
CA GLU A 349 28.44 18.28 13.12
C GLU A 349 27.78 18.06 14.50
N ARG A 350 26.86 17.09 14.58
CA ARG A 350 26.10 16.75 15.78
C ARG A 350 25.79 15.26 15.86
N PRO A 351 25.48 14.73 17.06
CA PRO A 351 25.03 13.36 17.21
C PRO A 351 23.68 13.12 16.50
N LEU A 352 23.57 11.97 15.83
CA LEU A 352 22.33 11.49 15.23
C LEU A 352 21.52 10.72 16.29
N ALA A 353 20.22 10.98 16.39
CA ALA A 353 19.32 10.20 17.24
C ALA A 353 19.15 8.78 16.67
N ALA A 354 19.10 7.77 17.54
CA ALA A 354 18.99 6.37 17.12
C ALA A 354 17.67 6.09 16.37
N GLU A 355 16.63 6.89 16.63
CA GLU A 355 15.33 6.84 16.00
C GLU A 355 15.37 7.27 14.53
N SER A 356 16.15 8.30 14.20
CA SER A 356 16.29 8.80 12.82
C SER A 356 17.04 7.79 11.94
N ALA A 357 18.11 7.17 12.46
CA ALA A 357 18.85 6.12 11.76
C ALA A 357 17.98 4.89 11.37
N LYS A 358 16.88 4.62 12.09
CA LYS A 358 15.94 3.52 11.75
C LYS A 358 15.07 3.83 10.52
N ILE A 359 15.00 5.10 10.10
CA ILE A 359 14.13 5.57 9.02
C ILE A 359 14.87 5.65 7.69
N HIS A 360 16.15 5.99 7.66
CA HIS A 360 16.91 6.13 6.41
C HIS A 360 18.17 5.25 6.37
N GLY A 361 18.42 4.46 7.44
CA GLY A 361 19.56 3.55 7.52
C GLY A 361 20.95 4.21 7.62
N ILE A 362 21.03 5.55 7.66
CA ILE A 362 22.29 6.29 7.76
C ILE A 362 22.73 6.33 9.22
N THR A 363 23.94 5.81 9.49
CA THR A 363 24.51 5.77 10.84
C THR A 363 25.46 6.95 11.09
N SER A 364 25.71 7.27 12.36
CA SER A 364 26.68 8.31 12.74
C SER A 364 28.09 8.02 12.19
N GLU A 365 28.44 6.74 12.05
CA GLU A 365 29.72 6.31 11.48
C GLU A 365 29.83 6.64 9.98
N MET A 366 28.73 6.56 9.23
CA MET A 366 28.70 6.90 7.80
C MET A 366 28.87 8.40 7.55
N LEU A 367 28.39 9.23 8.49
CA LEU A 367 28.44 10.69 8.43
C LEU A 367 29.81 11.25 8.84
N ARG A 368 30.54 10.53 9.69
CA ARG A 368 31.82 11.00 10.22
C ARG A 368 32.83 11.23 9.08
N GLY A 369 33.29 12.47 8.95
CA GLY A 369 34.30 12.84 7.95
C GLY A 369 33.73 13.10 6.55
N GLN A 370 32.41 13.06 6.39
CA GLN A 370 31.73 13.60 5.23
C GLN A 370 31.88 15.13 5.17
N PRO A 371 31.72 15.76 4.00
CA PRO A 371 31.67 17.22 3.91
C PRO A 371 30.48 17.78 4.71
N THR A 372 30.69 18.93 5.33
CA THR A 372 29.68 19.72 6.02
C THR A 372 28.77 20.45 5.02
N ILE A 373 27.60 20.89 5.48
CA ILE A 373 26.56 21.47 4.60
C ILE A 373 27.04 22.72 3.83
N ASP A 374 27.96 23.51 4.40
CA ASP A 374 28.57 24.68 3.74
C ASP A 374 29.38 24.34 2.48
N LYS A 375 29.83 23.08 2.35
CA LYS A 375 30.53 22.58 1.16
C LYS A 375 29.60 21.88 0.19
N VAL A 376 28.63 21.14 0.71
CA VAL A 376 27.69 20.34 -0.10
C VAL A 376 26.66 21.21 -0.79
N LEU A 377 26.10 22.19 -0.08
CA LEU A 377 25.00 23.00 -0.58
C LEU A 377 25.39 23.86 -1.81
N PRO A 378 26.59 24.49 -1.88
CA PRO A 378 27.03 25.16 -3.11
C PRO A 378 27.16 24.22 -4.32
N ALA A 379 27.58 22.97 -4.11
CA ALA A 379 27.69 21.98 -5.18
C ALA A 379 26.30 21.55 -5.68
N PHE A 380 25.35 21.33 -4.76
CA PHE A 380 23.96 21.04 -5.10
C PHE A 380 23.26 22.23 -5.80
N HIS A 381 23.52 23.46 -5.34
CA HIS A 381 23.01 24.68 -5.97
C HIS A 381 23.52 24.80 -7.41
N ALA A 382 24.80 24.57 -7.65
CA ALA A 382 25.38 24.56 -8.99
C ALA A 382 24.80 23.43 -9.87
N PHE A 383 24.55 22.24 -9.31
CA PHE A 383 23.86 21.15 -10.02
C PHE A 383 22.43 21.53 -10.43
N SER A 384 21.75 22.31 -9.59
CA SER A 384 20.36 22.76 -9.78
C SER A 384 20.21 23.99 -10.68
N ALA A 385 21.33 24.60 -11.10
CA ALA A 385 21.31 25.82 -11.89
C ALA A 385 20.48 25.68 -13.17
N ASP A 386 19.69 26.72 -13.46
CA ASP A 386 18.81 26.83 -14.63
C ASP A 386 17.75 25.70 -14.75
N THR A 387 17.38 25.11 -13.61
CA THR A 387 16.31 24.09 -13.54
C THR A 387 15.14 24.54 -12.67
N VAL A 388 13.98 23.90 -12.86
CA VAL A 388 12.88 23.92 -11.90
C VAL A 388 13.13 22.84 -10.85
N LEU A 389 13.03 23.18 -9.58
CA LEU A 389 13.18 22.22 -8.49
C LEU A 389 11.89 21.41 -8.32
N ILE A 390 12.04 20.11 -8.10
CA ILE A 390 10.94 19.20 -7.79
C ILE A 390 11.28 18.42 -6.53
N ALA A 391 10.33 18.34 -5.60
CA ALA A 391 10.39 17.43 -4.46
C ALA A 391 8.98 16.88 -4.16
N HIS A 392 8.89 15.93 -3.23
CA HIS A 392 7.63 15.42 -2.72
C HIS A 392 7.41 15.98 -1.32
N ASN A 393 6.31 16.73 -1.08
CA ASN A 393 6.16 17.57 0.11
C ASN A 393 7.27 18.65 0.19
N ALA A 394 7.46 19.35 -0.93
CA ALA A 394 8.64 20.17 -1.23
C ALA A 394 8.91 21.26 -0.19
N ALA A 395 7.89 21.74 0.51
CA ALA A 395 8.05 22.74 1.57
C ALA A 395 8.97 22.26 2.70
N PHE A 396 8.99 20.96 3.00
CA PHE A 396 9.89 20.38 4.00
C PHE A 396 11.35 20.58 3.58
N ASP A 397 11.74 20.04 2.42
CA ASP A 397 13.12 20.12 1.93
C ASP A 397 13.55 21.56 1.69
N MET A 398 12.68 22.36 1.07
CA MET A 398 12.96 23.78 0.81
C MET A 398 13.20 24.56 2.10
N ARG A 399 12.48 24.26 3.19
CA ARG A 399 12.70 24.91 4.48
C ARG A 399 14.10 24.64 5.03
N PHE A 400 14.61 23.42 4.88
CA PHE A 400 15.99 23.10 5.25
C PHE A 400 16.99 23.89 4.42
N LEU A 401 16.81 23.96 3.09
CA LEU A 401 17.71 24.72 2.21
C LEU A 401 17.71 26.22 2.54
N GLN A 402 16.53 26.81 2.75
CA GLN A 402 16.36 28.23 3.09
C GLN A 402 17.05 28.62 4.40
N LEU A 403 16.96 27.79 5.44
CA LEU A 403 17.63 28.05 6.72
C LEU A 403 19.17 28.06 6.60
N LYS A 404 19.72 27.49 5.51
CA LYS A 404 21.16 27.48 5.23
C LYS A 404 21.60 28.62 4.29
N GLU A 405 20.69 29.41 3.75
CA GLU A 405 21.01 30.53 2.85
C GLU A 405 21.89 31.58 3.53
N GLU A 406 21.57 31.98 4.77
CA GLU A 406 22.36 32.98 5.49
C GLU A 406 23.79 32.50 5.74
N GLN A 407 23.95 31.24 6.16
CA GLN A 407 25.26 30.63 6.43
C GLN A 407 26.11 30.46 5.17
N THR A 408 25.50 30.13 4.04
CA THR A 408 26.21 29.81 2.78
C THR A 408 26.32 30.99 1.83
N GLY A 409 25.54 32.06 2.04
CA GLY A 409 25.42 33.18 1.11
C GLY A 409 24.69 32.83 -0.18
N LEU A 410 24.05 31.66 -0.25
CA LEU A 410 23.27 31.21 -1.41
C LEU A 410 21.83 31.72 -1.33
N ARG A 411 21.14 31.69 -2.48
CA ARG A 411 19.69 31.88 -2.55
C ARG A 411 19.09 30.83 -3.48
N PHE A 412 18.04 30.17 -3.04
CA PHE A 412 17.26 29.21 -3.81
C PHE A 412 16.04 29.91 -4.40
N ASP A 413 16.27 30.69 -5.46
CA ASP A 413 15.25 31.47 -6.19
C ASP A 413 14.61 30.70 -7.35
N HIS A 414 14.86 29.40 -7.45
CA HIS A 414 14.33 28.49 -8.45
C HIS A 414 12.80 28.38 -8.33
N PRO A 415 12.06 28.23 -9.44
CA PRO A 415 10.67 27.76 -9.36
C PRO A 415 10.62 26.37 -8.74
N VAL A 416 9.60 26.11 -7.92
CA VAL A 416 9.41 24.82 -7.23
C VAL A 416 8.10 24.17 -7.65
N ILE A 417 8.12 22.85 -7.83
CA ILE A 417 6.95 22.00 -8.01
C ILE A 417 6.92 20.96 -6.90
N ASP A 418 5.74 20.79 -6.29
CA ASP A 418 5.48 19.73 -5.33
C ASP A 418 4.63 18.60 -5.95
N THR A 419 5.19 17.40 -6.02
CA THR A 419 4.49 16.23 -6.57
C THR A 419 3.32 15.74 -5.71
N LEU A 420 3.33 16.00 -4.40
CA LEU A 420 2.20 15.72 -3.51
C LEU A 420 1.00 16.56 -3.91
N LEU A 421 1.20 17.87 -4.07
CA LEU A 421 0.15 18.80 -4.48
C LEU A 421 -0.35 18.50 -5.89
N LEU A 422 0.54 18.22 -6.84
CA LEU A 422 0.14 17.82 -8.20
C LEU A 422 -0.67 16.52 -8.20
N SER A 423 -0.30 15.55 -7.37
CA SER A 423 -1.07 14.31 -7.23
C SER A 423 -2.47 14.58 -6.68
N ALA A 424 -2.63 15.50 -5.73
CA ALA A 424 -3.93 15.93 -5.23
C ALA A 424 -4.80 16.62 -6.30
N VAL A 425 -4.19 17.38 -7.21
CA VAL A 425 -4.89 17.94 -8.37
C VAL A 425 -5.35 16.84 -9.33
N VAL A 426 -4.48 15.87 -9.61
CA VAL A 426 -4.75 14.81 -10.58
C VAL A 426 -5.78 13.82 -10.03
N HIS A 427 -5.68 13.46 -8.75
CA HIS A 427 -6.44 12.40 -8.10
C HIS A 427 -7.14 12.87 -6.82
N PRO A 428 -8.11 13.81 -6.89
CA PRO A 428 -8.67 14.47 -5.71
C PRO A 428 -9.50 13.56 -4.78
N ASN A 429 -9.91 12.39 -5.24
CA ASN A 429 -10.75 11.45 -4.48
C ASN A 429 -9.93 10.33 -3.80
N GLN A 430 -8.60 10.45 -3.78
CA GLN A 430 -7.72 9.44 -3.21
C GLN A 430 -7.41 9.79 -1.76
N GLU A 431 -7.41 8.79 -0.88
CA GLU A 431 -7.24 9.01 0.56
C GLU A 431 -5.80 9.39 0.94
N SER A 432 -4.82 8.96 0.15
CA SER A 432 -3.40 9.23 0.41
C SER A 432 -2.69 9.78 -0.83
N HIS A 433 -1.84 10.76 -0.58
CA HIS A 433 -0.89 11.33 -1.54
C HIS A 433 0.56 11.17 -1.08
N ARG A 434 0.84 10.18 -0.23
CA ARG A 434 2.22 9.78 0.08
C ARG A 434 2.89 9.20 -1.17
N LEU A 435 4.20 9.37 -1.27
CA LEU A 435 4.98 8.98 -2.45
C LEU A 435 4.72 7.53 -2.87
N GLU A 436 4.58 6.63 -1.91
CA GLU A 436 4.30 5.20 -2.11
C GLU A 436 2.95 4.96 -2.72
N ALA A 437 1.92 5.57 -2.13
CA ALA A 437 0.55 5.43 -2.58
C ALA A 437 0.39 5.98 -4.00
N ILE A 438 1.19 6.98 -4.37
CA ILE A 438 1.23 7.52 -5.73
C ILE A 438 2.01 6.58 -6.66
N ALA A 439 3.19 6.12 -6.26
CA ALA A 439 4.01 5.22 -7.05
C ALA A 439 3.28 3.91 -7.39
N GLU A 440 2.64 3.30 -6.38
CA GLU A 440 1.82 2.10 -6.54
C GLU A 440 0.66 2.35 -7.52
N ARG A 441 -0.07 3.46 -7.33
CA ARG A 441 -1.20 3.85 -8.20
C ARG A 441 -0.78 4.07 -9.65
N LEU A 442 0.43 4.56 -9.88
CA LEU A 442 0.99 4.83 -11.21
C LEU A 442 1.75 3.63 -11.79
N GLY A 443 1.77 2.48 -11.09
CA GLY A 443 2.44 1.26 -11.52
C GLY A 443 3.96 1.38 -11.57
N LEU A 444 4.56 2.20 -10.70
CA LEU A 444 6.00 2.40 -10.61
C LEU A 444 6.61 1.38 -9.63
N THR A 445 7.72 0.76 -10.03
CA THR A 445 8.50 -0.10 -9.15
C THR A 445 9.43 0.77 -8.30
N ILE A 446 9.25 0.73 -6.99
CA ILE A 446 10.13 1.46 -6.07
C ILE A 446 11.43 0.68 -5.93
N VAL A 447 12.56 1.31 -6.27
CA VAL A 447 13.90 0.73 -6.15
C VAL A 447 14.80 1.70 -5.39
N GLY A 448 15.47 1.25 -4.33
CA GLY A 448 16.43 2.06 -3.56
C GLY A 448 15.79 3.08 -2.61
N ARG A 449 14.59 2.79 -2.12
CA ARG A 449 13.84 3.67 -1.20
C ARG A 449 14.59 3.95 0.09
N HIS A 450 14.27 5.07 0.75
CA HIS A 450 14.90 5.50 2.01
C HIS A 450 16.38 5.84 1.85
N THR A 451 16.78 6.08 0.60
CA THR A 451 17.97 6.85 0.26
C THR A 451 17.49 8.11 -0.45
N ALA A 452 18.11 9.24 -0.17
CA ALA A 452 17.71 10.50 -0.79
C ALA A 452 17.73 10.42 -2.33
N LEU A 453 18.68 9.68 -2.93
CA LEU A 453 18.74 9.52 -4.39
C LEU A 453 17.61 8.62 -4.92
N GLY A 454 17.31 7.52 -4.24
CA GLY A 454 16.23 6.62 -4.63
C GLY A 454 14.87 7.32 -4.58
N ASP A 455 14.60 8.07 -3.52
CA ASP A 455 13.35 8.81 -3.35
C ASP A 455 13.23 9.95 -4.36
N ALA A 456 14.34 10.64 -4.70
CA ALA A 456 14.38 11.61 -5.80
C ALA A 456 14.08 10.97 -7.17
N ILE A 457 14.58 9.75 -7.43
CA ILE A 457 14.30 9.00 -8.67
C ILE A 457 12.82 8.61 -8.76
N VAL A 458 12.24 8.08 -7.68
CA VAL A 458 10.81 7.72 -7.66
C VAL A 458 9.95 8.97 -7.85
N THR A 459 10.30 10.06 -7.17
CA THR A 459 9.63 11.36 -7.33
C THR A 459 9.69 11.85 -8.78
N ALA A 460 10.82 11.66 -9.46
CA ALA A 460 11.00 12.03 -10.86
C ALA A 460 10.09 11.20 -11.79
N GLU A 461 10.00 9.90 -11.55
CA GLU A 461 9.13 9.00 -12.31
C GLU A 461 7.65 9.31 -12.08
N VAL A 462 7.27 9.60 -10.83
CA VAL A 462 5.93 10.09 -10.48
C VAL A 462 5.62 11.36 -11.26
N PHE A 463 6.49 12.36 -11.22
CA PHE A 463 6.28 13.62 -11.94
C PHE A 463 6.09 13.38 -13.44
N LEU A 464 6.94 12.57 -14.08
CA LEU A 464 6.82 12.24 -15.50
C LEU A 464 5.48 11.57 -15.85
N LYS A 465 4.94 10.73 -14.96
CA LYS A 465 3.62 10.11 -15.11
C LYS A 465 2.46 11.08 -14.86
N LEU A 466 2.65 12.10 -14.01
CA LEU A 466 1.66 13.13 -13.76
C LEU A 466 1.51 14.11 -14.93
N ILE A 467 2.56 14.41 -15.69
CA ILE A 467 2.52 15.34 -16.84
C ILE A 467 1.36 15.07 -17.82
N PRO A 468 1.17 13.86 -18.38
CA PRO A 468 0.06 13.60 -19.29
C PRO A 468 -1.31 13.75 -18.62
N LEU A 469 -1.44 13.35 -17.35
CA LEU A 469 -2.69 13.44 -16.59
C LEU A 469 -3.06 14.90 -16.27
N LEU A 470 -2.06 15.75 -16.00
CA LEU A 470 -2.22 17.19 -15.86
C LEU A 470 -2.67 17.82 -17.19
N ALA A 471 -2.08 17.39 -18.31
CA ALA A 471 -2.45 17.88 -19.63
C ALA A 471 -3.90 17.55 -20.02
N GLU A 472 -4.43 16.39 -19.59
CA GLU A 472 -5.85 16.03 -19.74
C GLU A 472 -6.79 16.97 -18.96
N LYS A 473 -6.31 17.52 -17.84
CA LYS A 473 -7.00 18.54 -17.04
C LYS A 473 -6.77 19.96 -17.55
N GLY A 474 -6.08 20.13 -18.68
CA GLY A 474 -5.76 21.44 -19.28
C GLY A 474 -4.55 22.15 -18.65
N ILE A 475 -3.85 21.51 -17.72
CA ILE A 475 -2.65 22.04 -17.05
C ILE A 475 -1.45 21.64 -17.89
N ARG A 476 -0.83 22.58 -18.60
CA ARG A 476 0.26 22.27 -19.55
C ARG A 476 1.54 23.04 -19.30
N THR A 477 1.45 24.21 -18.70
CA THR A 477 2.59 25.08 -18.43
C THR A 477 3.04 25.01 -16.97
N LEU A 478 4.23 25.53 -16.68
CA LEU A 478 4.72 25.67 -15.30
C LEU A 478 3.77 26.53 -14.46
N ARG A 479 3.29 27.64 -15.03
CA ARG A 479 2.29 28.53 -14.41
C ARG A 479 1.03 27.76 -14.02
N ASP A 480 0.44 27.02 -14.98
CA ASP A 480 -0.79 26.27 -14.75
C ASP A 480 -0.62 25.28 -13.59
N ALA A 481 0.53 24.59 -13.54
CA ALA A 481 0.81 23.57 -12.54
C ALA A 481 0.92 24.17 -11.14
N ARG A 482 1.64 25.29 -11.00
CA ARG A 482 1.80 26.01 -9.73
C ARG A 482 0.48 26.60 -9.25
N GLU A 483 -0.27 27.26 -10.13
CA GLU A 483 -1.58 27.81 -9.79
C GLU A 483 -2.63 26.74 -9.44
N ALA A 484 -2.54 25.56 -10.07
CA ALA A 484 -3.41 24.44 -9.73
C ALA A 484 -3.03 23.85 -8.36
N ALA A 485 -1.73 23.71 -8.08
CA ALA A 485 -1.23 23.23 -6.79
C ALA A 485 -1.65 24.15 -5.63
N GLU A 486 -1.58 25.47 -5.79
CA GLU A 486 -2.04 26.47 -4.79
C GLU A 486 -3.53 26.33 -4.43
N LYS A 487 -4.35 25.81 -5.34
CA LYS A 487 -5.80 25.68 -5.14
C LYS A 487 -6.19 24.42 -4.38
N THR A 488 -5.25 23.49 -4.17
CA THR A 488 -5.52 22.24 -3.45
C THR A 488 -5.89 22.49 -2.00
N TYR A 489 -6.65 21.55 -1.40
CA TYR A 489 -6.94 21.60 0.04
C TYR A 489 -5.64 21.61 0.85
N TYR A 490 -4.71 20.72 0.49
CA TYR A 490 -3.38 20.60 1.09
C TYR A 490 -2.63 21.94 1.13
N ALA A 491 -2.60 22.71 0.04
CA ALA A 491 -1.98 24.04 0.03
C ALA A 491 -2.68 25.10 0.92
N ARG A 492 -3.91 24.83 1.39
CA ARG A 492 -4.73 25.74 2.21
C ARG A 492 -4.79 25.35 3.69
N ILE A 493 -4.27 24.18 4.06
CA ILE A 493 -4.21 23.76 5.46
C ILE A 493 -3.16 24.62 6.17
N LYS A 494 -3.59 25.32 7.22
CA LYS A 494 -2.70 26.05 8.13
C LYS A 494 -2.47 25.20 9.36
N TYR A 495 -1.20 24.93 9.67
CA TYR A 495 -0.78 24.43 10.98
C TYR A 495 -0.07 25.52 11.76
#